data_AF-X7YJM4-F1
#
_entry.id   AF-X7YJM4-F1
#
_cell.length_a   1.000
_cell.length_b   1.000
_cell.length_c   1.000
_cell.angle_alpha   90.00
_cell.angle_beta   90.00
_cell.angle_gamma   90.00
#
_symmetry.space_group_name_H-M   'P 1'
#
loop_
_entity.id
_entity.type
_entity.pdbx_description
1 polymer ?
#
loop_
_entity_poly.entity_id
_entity_poly.type
_entity_poly.pdbx_seq_one_letter_code
_entity_poly.pdbx_strand_id
1 'polypeptide(L)'
;MNLSVDEVLTTTRSVRKRLDFEKPVPREVLMECLELALQAPTGSNAQGWQWVFVTDADKKKAIADIYLANARATSACRHPNTRRATPAANACRTCATPPLTSPSTCTRHRCC
;
A
#
# COMPACT_ATOMS: atom_id res chain seq x y z
N MET A 1 24.39 -17.67 7.17
CA MET A 1 24.03 -17.47 5.76
C MET A 1 24.60 -16.13 5.35
N ASN A 2 25.46 -16.06 4.32
CA ASN A 2 26.13 -14.82 3.93
C ASN A 2 25.74 -14.46 2.48
N LEU A 3 24.73 -13.62 2.32
CA LEU A 3 24.35 -13.04 1.03
C LEU A 3 25.05 -11.68 0.88
N SER A 4 25.49 -11.35 -0.33
CA SER A 4 25.98 -10.00 -0.64
C SER A 4 24.84 -8.98 -0.65
N VAL A 5 25.18 -7.70 -0.50
CA VAL A 5 24.21 -6.59 -0.56
C VAL A 5 23.43 -6.61 -1.88
N ASP A 6 24.11 -6.84 -3.00
CA ASP A 6 23.49 -6.90 -4.32
C ASP A 6 22.51 -8.07 -4.45
N GLU A 7 22.86 -9.24 -3.91
CA GLU A 7 21.97 -10.41 -3.91
C GLU A 7 20.72 -10.15 -3.06
N VAL A 8 20.85 -9.55 -1.87
CA VAL A 8 19.71 -9.21 -1.01
C VAL A 8 18.76 -8.25 -1.72
N LEU A 9 19.29 -7.19 -2.32
CA LEU A 9 18.49 -6.14 -2.96
C LEU A 9 17.83 -6.59 -4.26
N THR A 10 18.47 -7.48 -5.04
CA THR A 10 17.94 -7.96 -6.32
C THR A 10 16.95 -9.12 -6.17
N THR A 11 17.03 -9.89 -5.09
CA THR A 11 16.18 -11.08 -4.88
C THR A 11 14.97 -10.84 -3.98
N THR A 12 14.97 -9.80 -3.15
CA THR A 12 13.85 -9.50 -2.25
C THR A 12 12.59 -9.10 -3.03
N ARG A 13 11.52 -9.91 -2.92
CA ARG A 13 10.23 -9.68 -3.61
C ARG A 13 9.14 -9.34 -2.62
N SER A 14 8.18 -8.51 -3.06
CA SER A 14 6.95 -8.28 -2.30
C SER A 14 6.04 -9.51 -2.38
N VAL A 15 6.02 -10.31 -1.31
CA VAL A 15 5.22 -11.53 -1.18
C VAL A 15 3.78 -11.20 -0.81
N ARG A 16 2.80 -11.69 -1.59
CA ARG A 16 1.36 -11.43 -1.36
C ARG A 16 0.48 -12.68 -1.24
N LYS A 17 0.89 -13.80 -1.85
CA LYS A 17 0.07 -15.04 -1.94
C LYS A 17 0.76 -16.31 -1.48
N ARG A 18 2.06 -16.25 -1.18
CA ARG A 18 2.91 -17.42 -0.91
C ARG A 18 3.40 -17.47 0.55
N LEU A 19 2.56 -16.99 1.47
CA LEU A 19 2.87 -17.05 2.89
C LEU A 19 2.30 -18.34 3.47
N ASP A 20 3.09 -19.05 4.26
CA ASP A 20 2.64 -20.14 5.11
C ASP A 20 1.98 -19.54 6.35
N PHE A 21 0.68 -19.81 6.54
CA PHE A 21 -0.10 -19.25 7.65
C PHE A 21 -0.04 -20.11 8.92
N GLU A 22 0.45 -21.35 8.84
CA GLU A 22 0.52 -22.26 9.98
C GLU A 22 1.81 -22.07 10.77
N LYS A 23 2.85 -21.50 10.15
CA LYS A 23 4.13 -21.23 10.80
C LYS A 23 4.10 -19.87 11.53
N PRO A 24 4.03 -19.83 12.88
CA PRO A 24 4.15 -18.58 13.60
C PRO A 24 5.56 -18.00 13.47
N VAL A 25 5.65 -16.66 13.40
CA VAL A 25 6.93 -15.95 13.42
C VAL A 25 7.35 -15.72 14.87
N PRO A 26 8.53 -16.17 15.30
CA PRO A 26 9.03 -15.92 16.66
C PRO A 26 9.18 -14.43 16.95
N ARG A 27 8.99 -14.04 18.22
CA ARG A 27 8.99 -12.63 18.62
C ARG A 27 10.37 -11.99 18.46
N GLU A 28 11.41 -12.78 18.67
CA GLU A 28 12.81 -12.39 18.62
C GLU A 28 13.20 -11.94 17.21
N VAL A 29 12.76 -12.69 16.19
CA VAL A 29 12.98 -12.35 14.78
C VAL A 29 12.33 -11.01 14.43
N LEU A 30 11.13 -10.75 14.95
CA LEU A 30 10.45 -9.46 14.75
C LEU A 30 11.20 -8.30 15.42
N MET A 31 11.82 -8.53 16.56
CA MET A 31 12.63 -7.52 17.25
C MET A 31 13.94 -7.24 16.52
N GLU A 32 14.63 -8.26 16.03
CA GLU A 32 15.84 -8.10 15.22
C GLU A 32 15.54 -7.27 13.95
N CYS A 33 14.44 -7.56 13.26
CA CYS A 33 13.99 -6.76 12.12
C CYS A 33 13.69 -5.30 12.50
N LEU A 34 13.15 -5.07 13.68
CA LEU A 34 12.86 -3.73 14.17
C LEU A 34 14.15 -2.96 14.49
N GLU A 35 15.14 -3.60 15.12
CA GLU A 35 16.45 -3.01 15.40
C GLU A 35 17.17 -2.57 14.12
N LEU A 36 17.07 -3.38 13.06
CA LEU A 36 17.58 -3.01 11.74
C LEU A 36 16.78 -1.85 11.12
N ALA A 37 15.46 -1.83 11.27
CA ALA A 37 14.62 -0.76 10.74
C ALA A 37 14.93 0.61 11.37
N LEU A 38 15.36 0.65 12.63
CA LEU A 38 15.77 1.89 13.31
C LEU A 38 16.98 2.59 12.66
N GLN A 39 17.75 1.89 11.82
CA GLN A 39 18.88 2.47 11.10
C GLN A 39 18.45 3.37 9.93
N ALA A 40 17.17 3.39 9.56
CA ALA A 40 16.73 4.23 8.45
C ALA A 40 16.81 5.74 8.83
N PRO A 41 17.25 6.59 7.90
CA PRO A 41 17.44 8.01 8.18
C PRO A 41 16.09 8.71 8.37
N THR A 42 16.03 9.62 9.34
CA THR A 42 14.87 10.51 9.52
C THR A 42 15.33 11.97 9.58
N GLY A 43 14.57 12.86 8.94
CA GLY A 43 14.86 14.30 8.97
C GLY A 43 14.91 14.80 10.41
N SER A 44 15.98 15.53 10.76
CA SER A 44 16.24 16.03 12.11
C SER A 44 16.18 14.97 13.21
N ASN A 45 16.41 13.70 12.88
CA ASN A 45 16.27 12.58 13.81
C ASN A 45 14.87 12.53 14.48
N ALA A 46 13.81 12.93 13.77
CA ALA A 46 12.46 13.00 14.34
C ALA A 46 11.87 11.63 14.73
N GLN A 47 12.37 10.53 14.15
CA GLN A 47 11.98 9.15 14.50
C GLN A 47 10.46 8.91 14.60
N GLY A 48 9.66 9.55 13.74
CA GLY A 48 8.20 9.58 13.83
C GLY A 48 7.47 8.27 13.49
N TRP A 49 8.13 7.11 13.54
CA TRP A 49 7.53 5.82 13.23
C TRP A 49 6.88 5.20 14.46
N GLN A 50 5.79 4.48 14.23
CA GLN A 50 5.10 3.70 15.26
C GLN A 50 4.87 2.30 14.70
N TRP A 51 5.19 1.29 15.50
CA TRP A 51 5.10 -0.11 15.10
C TRP A 51 4.02 -0.80 15.91
N VAL A 52 3.07 -1.44 15.23
CA VAL A 52 1.97 -2.18 15.87
C VAL A 52 1.98 -3.61 15.34
N PHE A 53 2.27 -4.56 16.21
CA PHE A 53 2.25 -5.99 15.87
C PHE A 53 0.83 -6.55 16.07
N VAL A 54 0.21 -7.02 14.99
CA VAL A 54 -1.13 -7.61 15.03
C VAL A 54 -1.03 -9.14 14.91
N THR A 55 -1.11 -9.83 16.05
CA THR A 55 -1.05 -11.30 16.11
C THR A 55 -2.43 -11.97 16.06
N ASP A 56 -3.45 -11.27 16.57
CA ASP A 56 -4.84 -11.74 16.64
C ASP A 56 -5.48 -11.94 15.25
N ALA A 57 -6.17 -13.08 15.08
CA ALA A 57 -6.75 -13.49 13.81
C ALA A 57 -7.97 -12.64 13.42
N ASP A 58 -8.81 -12.28 14.39
CA ASP A 58 -10.03 -11.51 14.14
C ASP A 58 -9.70 -10.07 13.75
N LYS A 59 -8.73 -9.45 14.42
CA LYS A 59 -8.19 -8.12 14.04
C LYS A 59 -7.57 -8.14 12.64
N LYS A 60 -6.79 -9.19 12.30
CA LYS A 60 -6.25 -9.35 10.94
C LYS A 60 -7.34 -9.42 9.89
N LYS A 61 -8.42 -10.17 10.16
CA LYS A 61 -9.58 -10.28 9.26
C LYS A 61 -10.31 -8.94 9.08
N ALA A 62 -10.58 -8.22 10.17
CA ALA A 62 -11.24 -6.91 10.11
C ALA A 62 -10.44 -5.91 9.24
N ILE A 63 -9.11 -5.88 9.39
CA ILE A 63 -8.23 -5.04 8.56
C ILE A 63 -8.29 -5.49 7.08
N ALA A 64 -8.28 -6.80 6.83
CA ALA A 64 -8.35 -7.34 5.47
C ALA A 64 -9.67 -6.97 4.76
N ASP A 65 -10.79 -6.98 5.47
CA ASP A 65 -12.10 -6.62 4.93
C ASP A 65 -12.15 -5.13 4.52
N ILE A 66 -11.62 -4.24 5.36
CA ILE A 66 -11.50 -2.81 5.05
C ILE A 66 -10.61 -2.61 3.82
N TYR A 67 -9.45 -3.28 3.79
CA TYR A 67 -8.53 -3.20 2.65
C TYR A 67 -9.18 -3.67 1.35
N LEU A 68 -9.93 -4.78 1.39
CA LEU A 68 -10.60 -5.36 0.23
C LEU A 68 -11.72 -4.45 -0.30
N ALA A 69 -12.50 -3.83 0.57
CA ALA A 69 -13.54 -2.88 0.19
C ALA A 69 -12.94 -1.69 -0.59
N ASN A 70 -11.85 -1.11 -0.09
CA ASN A 70 -11.16 0.01 -0.75
C ASN A 70 -10.50 -0.42 -2.07
N ALA A 71 -9.83 -1.58 -2.07
CA ALA A 71 -9.18 -2.10 -3.28
C ALA A 71 -10.19 -2.33 -4.41
N ARG A 72 -11.39 -2.85 -4.10
CA ARG A 72 -12.47 -3.03 -5.07
C ARG A 72 -12.97 -1.69 -5.63
N ALA A 73 -13.17 -0.68 -4.78
CA ALA A 73 -13.58 0.66 -5.21
C ALA A 73 -12.54 1.31 -6.14
N THR A 74 -11.25 1.23 -5.80
CA THR A 74 -10.16 1.77 -6.63
C THR A 74 -10.00 1.01 -7.93
N SER A 75 -10.10 -0.32 -7.91
CA SER A 75 -9.98 -1.13 -9.13
C SER A 75 -11.18 -1.01 -10.07
N ALA A 76 -12.38 -0.73 -9.54
CA ALA A 76 -13.55 -0.37 -10.34
C ALA A 76 -13.39 0.99 -11.05
N CYS A 77 -12.68 1.93 -10.42
CA CYS A 77 -12.36 3.25 -11.00
C CYS A 77 -11.06 3.24 -11.85
N ARG A 78 -10.30 2.13 -11.86
CA ARG A 78 -9.11 1.99 -12.69
C ARG A 78 -9.56 1.82 -14.14
N HIS A 79 -9.52 2.92 -14.90
CA HIS A 79 -9.80 2.95 -16.34
C HIS A 79 -9.18 1.71 -17.01
N PRO A 80 -9.97 0.86 -17.69
CA PRO A 80 -9.40 -0.19 -18.51
C PRO A 80 -8.51 0.54 -19.51
N ASN A 81 -7.23 0.20 -19.55
CA ASN A 81 -6.30 0.77 -20.52
C ASN A 81 -6.84 0.52 -21.93
N THR A 82 -7.63 1.46 -22.45
CA THR A 82 -8.05 1.51 -23.83
C THR A 82 -6.84 1.99 -24.61
N ARG A 83 -5.94 1.05 -24.95
CA ARG A 83 -4.98 1.19 -26.07
C ARG A 83 -5.69 1.15 -27.43
N ARG A 84 -6.93 1.62 -27.50
CA ARG A 84 -7.65 1.99 -28.72
C ARG A 84 -8.35 3.32 -28.41
N ALA A 85 -7.74 4.40 -28.86
CA ALA A 85 -8.39 5.70 -28.88
C ALA A 85 -9.69 5.56 -29.66
N THR A 86 -10.81 5.76 -28.99
CA THR A 86 -12.09 6.02 -29.66
C THR A 86 -12.43 7.48 -29.34
N PRO A 87 -12.74 8.32 -30.34
CA PRO A 87 -12.96 9.75 -30.11
C PRO A 87 -14.36 9.96 -29.52
N ALA A 88 -14.51 9.66 -28.23
CA ALA A 88 -15.67 10.02 -27.42
C ALA A 88 -15.24 10.10 -25.95
N ALA A 89 -14.18 10.87 -25.69
CA ALA A 89 -13.60 11.09 -24.37
C ALA A 89 -14.40 12.12 -23.54
N ASN A 90 -15.74 12.00 -23.48
CA ASN A 90 -16.62 12.88 -22.71
C ASN A 90 -17.69 12.06 -21.96
N ALA A 91 -17.29 11.17 -21.04
CA ALA A 91 -18.26 10.50 -20.15
C ALA A 91 -17.68 10.07 -18.78
N CYS A 92 -16.65 10.77 -18.28
CA CYS A 92 -16.33 10.72 -16.84
C CYS A 92 -16.63 12.08 -16.21
N ARG A 93 -17.92 12.45 -16.27
CA ARG A 93 -18.53 13.41 -15.34
C ARG A 93 -19.57 12.57 -14.59
N THR A 94 -19.71 12.79 -13.28
CA THR A 94 -20.85 12.39 -12.42
C THR A 94 -20.88 11.04 -11.67
N CYS A 95 -19.76 10.42 -11.30
CA CYS A 95 -19.77 9.36 -10.27
C CYS A 95 -18.63 9.60 -9.27
N ALA A 96 -18.76 9.98 -8.01
CA ALA A 96 -19.88 10.29 -7.15
C ALA A 96 -19.27 11.08 -5.97
N THR A 97 -19.65 12.35 -5.78
CA THR A 97 -19.39 13.07 -4.53
C THR A 97 -20.59 13.97 -4.24
N PRO A 98 -21.16 13.96 -3.02
CA PRO A 98 -22.16 14.95 -2.60
C PRO A 98 -21.53 16.36 -2.55
N PRO A 99 -22.34 17.44 -2.56
CA PRO A 99 -21.85 18.75 -2.94
C PRO A 99 -21.00 19.36 -1.83
N LEU A 100 -19.68 19.41 -2.03
CA LEU A 100 -18.83 20.34 -1.30
C LEU A 100 -19.00 21.71 -1.95
N THR A 101 -19.72 22.59 -1.24
CA THR A 101 -19.92 24.00 -1.54
C THR A 101 -18.59 24.77 -1.44
N SER A 102 -17.76 24.74 -2.48
CA SER A 102 -16.77 25.80 -2.72
C SER A 102 -16.20 25.70 -4.14
N PRO A 103 -16.23 26.78 -4.94
CA PRO A 103 -15.62 26.81 -6.25
C PRO A 103 -14.15 27.23 -6.12
N SER A 104 -13.26 26.27 -5.88
CA SER A 104 -11.83 26.48 -6.13
C SER A 104 -11.23 25.31 -6.89
N THR A 105 -11.25 25.47 -8.21
CA THR A 105 -10.17 25.09 -9.14
C THR A 105 -9.50 23.73 -8.90
N CYS A 106 -10.09 22.70 -9.49
CA CYS A 106 -9.43 21.43 -9.76
C CYS A 106 -8.28 21.65 -10.77
N THR A 107 -7.10 22.03 -10.28
CA THR A 107 -5.92 22.23 -11.12
C THR A 107 -5.36 20.88 -11.53
N ARG A 108 -5.57 20.60 -12.82
CA ARG A 108 -5.18 19.44 -13.60
C ARG A 108 -3.66 19.36 -13.79
N HIS A 109 -2.87 19.10 -12.73
CA HIS A 109 -1.44 18.87 -12.89
C HIS A 109 -0.93 17.63 -12.15
N ARG A 110 -0.42 16.71 -12.99
CA ARG A 110 0.54 15.63 -12.70
C ARG A 110 -0.01 14.39 -11.98
N CYS A 111 -0.70 13.56 -12.76
CA CYS A 111 -0.48 12.12 -12.68
C CYS A 111 0.74 11.79 -13.56
N CYS A 112 1.90 11.62 -12.92
CA CYS A 112 2.97 10.74 -13.40
C CYS A 112 3.03 9.56 -12.42
#